data_AF-A0A1B6AUA8-F1
#
_entry.id   AF-A0A1B6AUA8-F1
#
_cell.length_a   1.000
_cell.length_b   1.000
_cell.length_c   1.000
_cell.angle_alpha   90.00
_cell.angle_beta   90.00
_cell.angle_gamma   90.00
#
_symmetry.space_group_name_H-M   'P 1'
#
loop_
_entity.id
_entity.type
_entity.pdbx_description
1 polymer ?
#
loop_
_entity_poly.entity_id
_entity_poly.type
_entity_poly.pdbx_seq_one_letter_code
_entity_poly.pdbx_strand_id
1 'polypeptide(L)'
;MPRPGADTFIRLGKHHDHTSAVTATIVGTSIHATRALLSLHGFEPVGQQTMVMVRIDREEPYHAYEAAHALRAQGITVDIAPELLDDINTEWAWANYPMDWLTRDDIREVSNEAQTIYDDIRHGRLTIHLHGENHLRVISDIYDSPTQAIADFERLYGDAVRPGPAPATDTEQQAAQARLPTTTEEPTIAPTLSSEPTTPKAETVPVYAADPGDHEALLNDFLAPQEGWEKYRIWDDNTSIANHESLTLRALFDHEAEGRDIKWTLAAYETSVSDLLWHGTATASTPAEIVSTLLNSLATENAWGHGPSTNITETAIAEATRPLADAGWKHTIDGRYITWEAPGAETAGVQFDAFAAQQTNSPLPTWTVWGGYAVHQPSWALRLSAQAPAVLLQDITFELAEGNGLGRVGPTAPDGPALRTTQAPAPARVAAAPAALSSRANTLSPSPAPNAHGYPSPHLIKSSSEWGRSVSAGLG
;
A
#
# COMPACT_ATOMS: atom_id res chain seq x y z
N MET A 1 -12.04 32.43 33.19
CA MET A 1 -12.34 32.18 31.76
C MET A 1 -13.46 33.12 31.33
N PRO A 2 -13.30 33.95 30.28
CA PRO A 2 -14.40 34.76 29.76
C PRO A 2 -15.45 33.84 29.12
N ARG A 3 -16.73 34.04 29.46
CA ARG A 3 -17.85 33.32 28.83
C ARG A 3 -17.93 33.69 27.34
N PRO A 4 -18.13 32.74 26.41
CA PRO A 4 -18.47 33.06 25.03
C PRO A 4 -19.70 33.97 25.02
N GLY A 5 -19.65 35.08 24.27
CA GLY A 5 -20.79 35.97 24.11
C GLY A 5 -21.94 35.23 23.41
N ALA A 6 -23.19 35.52 23.82
CA ALA A 6 -24.43 34.88 23.36
C ALA A 6 -24.69 34.93 21.83
N ASP A 7 -23.81 35.58 21.07
CA ASP A 7 -23.91 35.77 19.62
C ASP A 7 -22.98 34.82 18.83
N THR A 8 -22.53 33.72 19.44
CA THR A 8 -21.64 32.76 18.77
C THR A 8 -22.37 31.48 18.37
N PHE A 9 -22.31 31.18 17.08
CA PHE A 9 -22.95 30.06 16.42
C PHE A 9 -21.92 29.22 15.67
N ILE A 10 -22.04 27.90 15.77
CA ILE A 10 -21.20 26.95 15.04
C ILE A 10 -22.09 26.11 14.15
N ARG A 11 -21.70 25.97 12.88
CA ARG A 11 -22.30 24.98 11.96
C ARG A 11 -21.31 23.86 11.70
N LEU A 12 -21.70 22.63 12.04
CA LEU A 12 -20.97 21.41 11.70
C LEU A 12 -21.53 20.79 10.43
N GLY A 13 -20.68 20.36 9.50
CA GLY A 13 -21.10 19.70 8.27
C GLY A 13 -19.99 18.88 7.64
N LYS A 14 -20.29 18.06 6.63
CA LYS A 14 -19.29 17.26 5.93
C LYS A 14 -18.32 18.14 5.13
N HIS A 15 -17.07 17.71 5.02
CA HIS A 15 -16.13 18.32 4.11
C HIS A 15 -16.47 17.93 2.67
N HIS A 16 -16.50 18.90 1.75
CA HIS A 16 -16.89 18.67 0.36
C HIS A 16 -15.99 17.67 -0.38
N ASP A 17 -14.68 17.76 -0.18
CA ASP A 17 -13.71 16.89 -0.87
C ASP A 17 -13.29 15.63 -0.10
N HIS A 18 -13.62 15.55 1.19
CA HIS A 18 -13.15 14.50 2.08
C HIS A 18 -14.33 13.91 2.83
N THR A 19 -14.83 12.79 2.33
CA THR A 19 -16.13 12.23 2.73
C THR A 19 -16.23 11.85 4.21
N SER A 20 -15.12 11.62 4.90
CA SER A 20 -15.08 11.36 6.35
C SER A 20 -14.84 12.62 7.19
N ALA A 21 -14.24 13.67 6.64
CA ALA A 21 -13.86 14.84 7.42
C ALA A 21 -15.08 15.72 7.77
N VAL A 22 -15.04 16.33 8.96
CA VAL A 22 -16.09 17.24 9.45
C VAL A 22 -15.57 18.67 9.51
N THR A 23 -16.30 19.59 8.92
CA THR A 23 -16.04 21.03 8.97
C THR A 23 -16.85 21.70 10.07
N ALA A 24 -16.24 22.66 10.77
CA ALA A 24 -16.89 23.57 11.69
C ALA A 24 -16.74 25.01 11.18
N THR A 25 -17.87 25.68 10.91
CA THR A 25 -17.90 27.09 10.53
C THR A 25 -18.40 27.93 11.71
N ILE A 26 -17.56 28.86 12.17
CA ILE A 26 -17.81 29.73 13.31
C ILE A 26 -18.36 31.07 12.83
N VAL A 27 -19.54 31.44 13.32
CA VAL A 27 -20.20 32.71 13.06
C VAL A 27 -20.37 33.45 14.38
N GLY A 28 -19.95 34.72 14.43
CA GLY A 28 -20.11 35.57 15.61
C GLY A 28 -18.83 36.31 16.01
N THR A 29 -18.87 36.92 17.20
CA THR A 29 -17.81 37.83 17.68
C THR A 29 -16.74 37.15 18.53
N SER A 30 -17.01 35.94 19.08
CA SER A 30 -16.09 35.23 19.98
C SER A 30 -15.22 34.17 19.27
N ILE A 31 -14.79 34.46 18.02
CA ILE A 31 -14.10 33.49 17.15
C ILE A 31 -12.90 32.83 17.84
N HIS A 32 -12.03 33.58 18.52
CA HIS A 32 -10.85 33.02 19.17
C HIS A 32 -11.16 32.05 20.31
N ALA A 33 -12.13 32.39 21.16
CA ALA A 33 -12.55 31.52 22.27
C ALA A 33 -13.20 30.24 21.74
N THR A 34 -14.05 30.37 20.71
CA THR A 34 -14.70 29.22 20.07
C THR A 34 -13.72 28.31 19.36
N ARG A 35 -12.70 28.87 18.70
CA ARG A 35 -11.61 28.08 18.10
C ARG A 35 -10.85 27.28 19.15
N ALA A 36 -10.50 27.90 20.27
CA ALA A 36 -9.82 27.20 21.36
C ALA A 36 -10.65 26.03 21.87
N LEU A 37 -11.97 26.21 22.03
CA LEU A 37 -12.87 25.13 22.44
C LEU A 37 -12.99 24.02 21.40
N LEU A 38 -13.13 24.37 20.12
CA LEU A 38 -13.16 23.40 19.03
C LEU A 38 -11.84 22.60 18.94
N SER A 39 -10.70 23.24 19.16
CA SER A 39 -9.40 22.54 19.22
C SER A 39 -9.28 21.55 20.38
N LEU A 40 -9.92 21.80 21.53
CA LEU A 40 -10.01 20.81 22.59
C LEU A 40 -10.81 19.56 22.20
N HIS A 41 -11.64 19.67 21.16
CA HIS A 41 -12.43 18.58 20.60
C HIS A 41 -11.86 18.05 19.28
N GLY A 42 -10.59 18.28 18.97
CA GLY A 42 -9.93 17.70 17.80
C GLY A 42 -10.19 18.41 16.47
N PHE A 43 -10.70 19.65 16.50
CA PHE A 43 -10.79 20.49 15.30
C PHE A 43 -9.52 21.33 15.12
N GLU A 44 -9.02 21.37 13.89
CA GLU A 44 -7.85 22.13 13.48
C GLU A 44 -8.24 23.33 12.60
N PRO A 45 -7.55 24.46 12.72
CA PRO A 45 -7.87 25.63 11.93
C PRO A 45 -7.40 25.52 10.48
N VAL A 46 -8.33 25.70 9.52
CA VAL A 46 -8.03 25.77 8.08
C VAL A 46 -8.30 27.15 7.48
N GLY A 47 -9.01 28.02 8.22
CA GLY A 47 -9.26 29.41 7.85
C GLY A 47 -9.52 30.27 9.08
N GLN A 48 -9.93 31.53 8.90
CA GLN A 48 -10.26 32.42 10.02
C GLN A 48 -11.50 31.95 10.79
N GLN A 49 -12.53 31.49 10.06
CA GLN A 49 -13.82 31.06 10.62
C GLN A 49 -14.09 29.57 10.42
N THR A 50 -13.17 28.85 9.77
CA THR A 50 -13.36 27.45 9.41
C THR A 50 -12.31 26.59 10.10
N MET A 51 -12.78 25.49 10.68
CA MET A 51 -11.96 24.44 11.27
C MET A 51 -12.39 23.08 10.71
N VAL A 52 -11.51 22.10 10.76
CA VAL A 52 -11.75 20.76 10.25
C VAL A 52 -11.34 19.71 11.29
N MET A 53 -12.12 18.66 11.43
CA MET A 53 -11.77 17.44 12.16
C MET A 53 -11.50 16.35 11.14
N VAL A 54 -10.34 15.71 11.28
CA VAL A 54 -9.91 14.56 10.51
C VAL A 54 -9.31 13.57 11.48
N ARG A 55 -9.70 12.29 11.39
CA ARG A 55 -9.22 11.25 12.29
C ARG A 55 -8.76 10.02 11.53
N ILE A 56 -7.81 9.29 12.10
CA ILE A 56 -7.29 8.05 11.51
C ILE A 56 -8.30 6.89 11.59
N ASP A 57 -9.22 6.94 12.56
CA ASP A 57 -10.21 5.90 12.83
C ASP A 57 -11.51 6.06 12.03
N ARG A 58 -11.66 7.17 11.29
CA ARG A 58 -12.88 7.56 10.55
C ARG A 58 -14.15 7.71 11.41
N GLU A 59 -14.01 7.91 12.72
CA GLU A 59 -15.14 8.15 13.63
C GLU A 59 -15.44 9.65 13.81
N GLU A 60 -15.10 10.50 12.83
CA GLU A 60 -15.38 11.94 12.89
C GLU A 60 -16.85 12.28 13.16
N PRO A 61 -17.86 11.57 12.59
CA PRO A 61 -19.27 11.84 12.92
C PRO A 61 -19.56 11.69 14.42
N TYR A 62 -19.11 10.59 15.03
CA TYR A 62 -19.30 10.33 16.45
C TYR A 62 -18.64 11.42 17.32
N HIS A 63 -17.37 11.75 17.03
CA HIS A 63 -16.65 12.78 17.77
C HIS A 63 -17.18 14.20 17.54
N ALA A 64 -17.70 14.50 16.35
CA ALA A 64 -18.38 15.76 16.06
C ALA A 64 -19.69 15.90 16.84
N TYR A 65 -20.43 14.79 17.03
CA TYR A 65 -21.63 14.77 17.87
C TYR A 65 -21.29 15.04 19.34
N GLU A 66 -20.26 14.38 19.88
CA GLU A 66 -19.76 14.62 21.24
C GLU A 66 -19.28 16.07 21.43
N ALA A 67 -18.55 16.61 20.46
CA ALA A 67 -18.12 18.01 20.45
C ALA A 67 -19.33 18.96 20.48
N ALA A 68 -20.35 18.71 19.63
CA ALA A 68 -21.56 19.52 19.62
C ALA A 68 -22.30 19.46 20.96
N HIS A 69 -22.38 18.28 21.58
CA HIS A 69 -23.00 18.12 22.89
C HIS A 69 -22.24 18.90 23.98
N ALA A 70 -20.91 18.79 24.02
CA ALA A 70 -20.06 19.53 24.97
C ALA A 70 -20.14 21.05 24.78
N LEU A 71 -20.12 21.53 23.53
CA LEU A 71 -20.23 22.96 23.20
C LEU A 71 -21.60 23.53 23.60
N ARG A 72 -22.68 22.78 23.36
CA ARG A 72 -24.04 23.14 23.81
C ARG A 72 -24.13 23.22 25.33
N ALA A 73 -23.47 22.30 26.05
CA ALA A 73 -23.40 22.35 27.50
C ALA A 73 -22.67 23.61 28.03
N GLN A 74 -21.81 24.22 27.22
CA GLN A 74 -21.15 25.51 27.52
C GLN A 74 -21.96 26.73 27.07
N GLY A 75 -23.18 26.53 26.56
CA GLY A 75 -24.07 27.60 26.11
C GLY A 75 -23.81 28.10 24.70
N ILE A 76 -23.03 27.38 23.88
CA ILE A 76 -22.77 27.72 22.48
C ILE A 76 -23.86 27.09 21.61
N THR A 77 -24.41 27.88 20.68
CA THR A 77 -25.38 27.36 19.71
C THR A 77 -24.65 26.56 18.63
N VAL A 78 -24.97 25.28 18.49
CA VAL A 78 -24.39 24.39 17.48
C VAL A 78 -25.48 23.80 16.59
N ASP A 79 -25.40 24.08 15.29
CA ASP A 79 -26.20 23.48 14.22
C ASP A 79 -25.41 22.35 13.56
N ILE A 80 -26.06 21.21 13.34
CA ILE A 80 -25.46 20.05 12.66
C ILE A 80 -26.21 19.90 11.33
N ALA A 81 -25.49 19.97 10.23
CA ALA A 81 -26.08 19.81 8.90
C ALA A 81 -26.76 18.44 8.77
N PRO A 82 -27.91 18.33 8.07
CA PRO A 82 -28.64 17.08 7.94
C PRO A 82 -27.79 15.90 7.45
N GLU A 83 -26.93 16.13 6.45
CA GLU A 83 -26.05 15.09 5.89
C GLU A 83 -25.05 14.53 6.92
N LEU A 84 -24.56 15.38 7.83
CA LEU A 84 -23.68 14.93 8.92
C LEU A 84 -24.51 14.23 10.01
N LEU A 85 -25.74 14.69 10.27
CA LEU A 85 -26.63 14.04 11.22
C LEU A 85 -27.02 12.62 10.75
N ASP A 86 -27.21 12.43 9.45
CA ASP A 86 -27.45 11.11 8.86
C ASP A 86 -26.25 10.17 9.09
N ASP A 87 -25.01 10.65 8.90
CA ASP A 87 -23.81 9.88 9.21
C ASP A 87 -23.66 9.58 10.70
N ILE A 88 -23.98 10.55 11.58
CA ILE A 88 -23.97 10.35 13.05
C ILE A 88 -24.94 9.25 13.47
N ASN A 89 -26.12 9.20 12.83
CA ASN A 89 -27.14 8.20 13.10
C ASN A 89 -26.86 6.87 12.39
N THR A 90 -25.98 6.87 11.38
CA THR A 90 -25.59 5.67 10.65
C THR A 90 -24.55 4.93 11.46
N GLU A 91 -24.93 3.78 11.98
CA GLU A 91 -24.03 2.97 12.78
C GLU A 91 -22.96 2.32 11.89
N TRP A 92 -21.72 2.84 11.96
CA TRP A 92 -20.59 2.29 11.20
C TRP A 92 -20.30 0.86 11.68
N ALA A 93 -20.21 -0.10 10.74
CA ALA A 93 -19.79 -1.46 11.03
C ALA A 93 -18.28 -1.62 10.80
N TRP A 94 -17.51 -1.90 11.85
CA TRP A 94 -16.13 -2.34 11.71
C TRP A 94 -16.07 -3.73 11.07
N ALA A 95 -14.98 -4.02 10.35
CA ALA A 95 -14.74 -5.37 9.87
C ALA A 95 -14.75 -6.35 11.06
N ASN A 96 -15.58 -7.39 10.98
CA ASN A 96 -15.79 -8.41 12.02
C ASN A 96 -16.59 -7.98 13.27
N TYR A 97 -17.31 -6.84 13.24
CA TYR A 97 -18.27 -6.52 14.31
C TYR A 97 -19.61 -7.25 14.13
N PRO A 98 -20.25 -7.77 15.19
CA PRO A 98 -19.82 -7.73 16.60
C PRO A 98 -18.67 -8.70 16.89
N MET A 99 -17.67 -8.22 17.62
CA MET A 99 -16.63 -9.05 18.21
C MET A 99 -17.09 -9.44 19.62
N ASP A 100 -16.99 -10.73 19.98
CA ASP A 100 -17.45 -11.25 21.27
C ASP A 100 -16.58 -10.82 22.45
N TRP A 101 -15.39 -10.28 22.18
CA TRP A 101 -14.38 -9.87 23.16
C TRP A 101 -14.20 -8.35 23.27
N LEU A 102 -14.91 -7.53 22.48
CA LEU A 102 -14.77 -6.07 22.52
C LEU A 102 -16.09 -5.37 22.21
N THR A 103 -16.53 -4.49 23.10
CA THR A 103 -17.75 -3.71 22.88
C THR A 103 -17.48 -2.53 21.96
N ARG A 104 -18.54 -1.94 21.40
CA ARG A 104 -18.43 -0.73 20.57
C ARG A 104 -17.74 0.43 21.29
N ASP A 105 -18.03 0.59 22.57
CA ASP A 105 -17.42 1.65 23.39
C ASP A 105 -15.93 1.37 23.61
N ASP A 106 -15.55 0.10 23.82
CA ASP A 106 -14.14 -0.30 23.90
C ASP A 106 -13.40 -0.02 22.57
N ILE A 107 -14.04 -0.24 21.41
CA ILE A 107 -13.42 0.08 20.09
C ILE A 107 -13.15 1.58 20.01
N ARG A 108 -14.12 2.41 20.42
CA ARG A 108 -14.00 3.87 20.38
C ARG A 108 -12.94 4.38 21.35
N GLU A 109 -12.83 3.79 22.53
CA GLU A 109 -11.79 4.11 23.50
C GLU A 109 -10.40 3.85 22.91
N VAL A 110 -10.15 2.63 22.42
CA VAL A 110 -8.87 2.25 21.80
C VAL A 110 -8.57 3.11 20.57
N SER A 111 -9.57 3.40 19.74
CA SER A 111 -9.40 4.25 18.56
C SER A 111 -9.07 5.69 18.95
N ASN A 112 -9.66 6.20 20.02
CA ASN A 112 -9.36 7.54 20.54
C ASN A 112 -7.96 7.63 21.16
N GLU A 113 -7.50 6.57 21.83
CA GLU A 113 -6.10 6.47 22.28
C GLU A 113 -5.14 6.48 21.08
N ALA A 114 -5.43 5.69 20.04
CA ALA A 114 -4.63 5.67 18.81
C ALA A 114 -4.57 7.04 18.12
N GLN A 115 -5.69 7.76 18.06
CA GLN A 115 -5.72 9.13 17.54
C GLN A 115 -4.84 10.07 18.38
N THR A 116 -4.88 9.95 19.72
CA THR A 116 -4.06 10.77 20.62
C THR A 116 -2.57 10.53 20.37
N ILE A 117 -2.17 9.26 20.23
CA ILE A 117 -0.79 8.88 19.90
C ILE A 117 -0.38 9.49 18.55
N TYR A 118 -1.22 9.36 17.52
CA TYR A 118 -0.96 9.96 16.21
C TYR A 118 -0.78 11.47 16.30
N ASP A 119 -1.65 12.17 17.03
CA ASP A 119 -1.56 13.61 17.20
C ASP A 119 -0.29 14.02 17.96
N ASP A 120 0.12 13.27 18.97
CA ASP A 120 1.36 13.54 19.70
C ASP A 120 2.60 13.34 18.83
N ILE A 121 2.61 12.33 17.95
CA ILE A 121 3.68 12.13 16.96
C ILE A 121 3.71 13.31 15.99
N ARG A 122 2.55 13.63 15.38
CA ARG A 122 2.42 14.68 14.37
C ARG A 122 2.83 16.05 14.90
N HIS A 123 2.56 16.34 16.17
CA HIS A 123 2.92 17.60 16.80
C HIS A 123 4.31 17.57 17.48
N GLY A 124 5.07 16.48 17.34
CA GLY A 124 6.40 16.34 17.93
C GLY A 124 6.40 16.28 19.47
N ARG A 125 5.26 16.01 20.10
CA ARG A 125 5.14 15.80 21.56
C ARG A 125 5.55 14.39 21.95
N LEU A 126 5.41 13.43 21.03
CA LEU A 126 5.87 12.07 21.16
C LEU A 126 6.89 11.78 20.06
N THR A 127 8.11 11.44 20.45
CA THR A 127 9.12 10.92 19.52
C THR A 127 9.16 9.40 19.69
N ILE A 128 8.88 8.66 18.63
CA ILE A 128 8.96 7.20 18.64
C ILE A 128 10.39 6.80 18.32
N HIS A 129 11.05 6.16 19.29
CA HIS A 129 12.33 5.50 19.09
C HIS A 129 12.07 4.01 18.83
N LEU A 130 12.23 3.58 17.58
CA LEU A 130 12.17 2.18 17.21
C LEU A 130 13.47 1.51 17.67
N HIS A 131 13.42 0.76 18.77
CA HIS A 131 14.50 -0.12 19.20
C HIS A 131 14.18 -1.56 18.83
N GLY A 132 15.12 -2.21 18.15
CA GLY A 132 15.17 -3.65 17.97
C GLY A 132 15.36 -4.39 19.30
N GLU A 133 14.60 -5.48 19.42
CA GLU A 133 14.53 -6.53 20.44
C GLU A 133 13.88 -6.25 21.82
N ASN A 134 12.99 -7.17 22.21
CA ASN A 134 11.77 -6.90 23.00
C ASN A 134 11.77 -7.44 24.45
N HIS A 135 12.90 -7.91 25.01
CA HIS A 135 12.91 -8.50 26.37
C HIS A 135 14.02 -7.98 27.31
N LEU A 136 14.79 -6.97 26.91
CA LEU A 136 15.88 -6.39 27.71
C LEU A 136 15.70 -4.89 28.04
N ARG A 137 14.53 -4.30 27.76
CA ARG A 137 14.27 -2.90 28.10
C ARG A 137 14.17 -2.72 29.62
N VAL A 138 15.14 -2.03 30.20
CA VAL A 138 15.13 -1.58 31.60
C VAL A 138 15.28 -0.06 31.59
N ILE A 139 14.45 0.65 32.37
CA ILE A 139 14.66 2.07 32.63
C ILE A 139 15.89 2.16 33.54
N SER A 140 17.03 2.56 32.97
CA SER A 140 18.28 2.72 33.71
C SER A 140 18.34 4.04 34.49
N ASP A 141 17.70 5.10 33.99
CA ASP A 141 17.68 6.43 34.61
C ASP A 141 16.47 7.28 34.18
N ILE A 142 16.21 8.35 34.93
CA ILE A 142 15.18 9.35 34.65
C ILE A 142 15.82 10.74 34.73
N TYR A 143 15.58 11.58 33.72
CA TYR A 143 16.15 12.93 33.63
C TYR A 143 15.07 14.00 33.69
N ASP A 144 15.37 15.12 34.35
CA ASP A 144 14.45 16.25 34.50
C ASP A 144 14.33 17.11 33.22
N SER A 145 15.20 16.90 32.23
CA SER A 145 15.11 17.56 30.92
C SER A 145 15.71 16.74 29.77
N PRO A 146 15.19 16.90 28.54
CA PRO A 146 15.72 16.21 27.36
C PRO A 146 17.20 16.53 27.09
N THR A 147 17.63 17.77 27.31
CA THR A 147 19.02 18.19 27.10
C THR A 147 19.98 17.43 28.00
N GLN A 148 19.57 17.15 29.24
CA GLN A 148 20.38 16.39 30.19
C GLN A 148 20.44 14.91 29.80
N ALA A 149 19.32 14.34 29.33
CA ALA A 149 19.28 12.97 28.83
C ALA A 149 20.20 12.78 27.61
N ILE A 150 20.14 13.72 26.65
CA ILE A 150 20.96 13.67 25.43
C ILE A 150 22.44 13.85 25.75
N ALA A 151 22.79 14.82 26.60
CA ALA A 151 24.17 15.04 27.00
C ALA A 151 24.76 13.84 27.75
N ASP A 152 23.97 13.18 28.60
CA ASP A 152 24.45 12.00 29.34
C ASP A 152 24.54 10.76 28.44
N PHE A 153 23.62 10.61 27.50
CA PHE A 153 23.67 9.58 26.45
C PHE A 153 24.90 9.73 25.57
N GLU A 154 25.17 10.93 25.05
CA GLU A 154 26.37 11.21 24.25
C GLU A 154 27.65 10.99 25.06
N ARG A 155 27.66 11.38 26.34
CA ARG A 155 28.80 11.15 27.24
C ARG A 155 29.08 9.67 27.50
N LEU A 156 28.03 8.86 27.69
CA LEU A 156 28.16 7.45 28.07
C LEU A 156 28.34 6.52 26.86
N TYR A 157 27.67 6.84 25.76
CA TYR A 157 27.55 5.95 24.60
C TYR A 157 27.98 6.60 23.30
N GLY A 158 28.28 7.90 23.25
CA GLY A 158 28.60 8.62 22.01
C GLY A 158 29.77 8.01 21.21
N ASP A 159 30.80 7.49 21.89
CA ASP A 159 31.92 6.79 21.23
C ASP A 159 31.57 5.36 20.78
N ALA A 160 30.52 4.75 21.35
CA ALA A 160 30.04 3.40 21.08
C ALA A 160 28.86 3.36 20.08
N VAL A 161 28.15 4.48 19.90
CA VAL A 161 27.08 4.64 18.91
C VAL A 161 27.72 4.79 17.54
N ARG A 162 27.68 3.72 16.75
CA ARG A 162 27.99 3.77 15.32
C ARG A 162 26.68 3.77 14.54
N PRO A 163 26.51 4.66 13.55
CA PRO A 163 25.48 4.46 12.53
C PRO A 163 25.76 3.13 11.81
N GLY A 164 24.79 2.21 11.82
CA GLY A 164 24.90 0.87 11.23
C GLY A 164 23.98 -0.12 11.93
N PRO A 165 23.74 -1.30 11.34
CA PRO A 165 22.82 -2.28 11.92
C PRO A 165 23.32 -2.78 13.27
N ALA A 166 22.38 -3.18 14.13
CA ALA A 166 22.67 -3.74 15.43
C ALA A 166 23.61 -4.96 15.28
N PRO A 167 24.59 -5.16 16.18
CA PRO A 167 25.42 -6.35 16.15
C PRO A 167 24.55 -7.61 16.23
N ALA A 168 24.85 -8.60 15.39
CA ALA A 168 24.11 -9.85 15.34
C ALA A 168 24.03 -10.50 16.73
N THR A 169 22.82 -10.86 17.14
CA THR A 169 22.56 -11.46 18.46
C THR A 169 23.17 -12.85 18.56
N ASP A 170 23.32 -13.36 19.78
CA ASP A 170 23.83 -14.72 20.02
C ASP A 170 22.98 -15.79 19.29
N THR A 171 21.68 -15.52 19.12
CA THR A 171 20.74 -16.37 18.38
C THR A 171 21.00 -16.32 16.88
N GLU A 172 21.25 -15.14 16.32
CA GLU A 172 21.57 -14.95 14.90
C GLU A 172 22.95 -15.54 14.55
N GLN A 173 23.93 -15.42 15.45
CA GLN A 173 25.23 -16.07 15.32
C GLN A 173 25.09 -17.60 15.40
N GLN A 174 24.28 -18.13 16.31
CA GLN A 174 24.00 -19.57 16.39
C GLN A 174 23.26 -20.09 15.15
N ALA A 175 22.33 -19.30 14.59
CA ALA A 175 21.63 -19.64 13.35
C ALA A 175 22.58 -19.59 12.14
N ALA A 176 23.53 -18.66 12.09
CA ALA A 176 24.58 -18.61 11.08
C ALA A 176 25.55 -19.80 11.22
N GLN A 177 25.93 -20.18 12.44
CA GLN A 177 26.75 -21.37 12.71
C GLN A 177 26.04 -22.67 12.33
N ALA A 178 24.72 -22.76 12.53
CA ALA A 178 23.90 -23.91 12.16
C ALA A 178 23.72 -24.06 10.63
N ARG A 179 24.01 -23.01 9.86
CA ARG A 179 23.99 -23.00 8.39
C ARG A 179 25.32 -23.41 7.76
N LEU A 180 26.38 -23.63 8.54
CA LEU A 180 27.63 -24.20 8.03
C LEU A 180 27.45 -25.71 7.79
N PRO A 181 27.73 -26.22 6.58
CA PRO A 181 27.51 -27.63 6.27
C PRO A 181 28.42 -28.53 7.10
N THR A 182 27.80 -29.46 7.85
CA THR A 182 28.52 -30.55 8.50
C THR A 182 28.97 -31.53 7.41
N THR A 183 30.27 -31.62 7.18
CA THR A 183 30.86 -32.62 6.29
C THR A 183 30.60 -34.00 6.86
N THR A 184 29.59 -34.69 6.31
CA THR A 184 29.41 -36.14 6.49
C THR A 184 29.46 -36.77 5.10
N GLU A 185 30.40 -37.69 4.97
CA GLU A 185 30.87 -38.35 3.77
C GLU A 185 29.76 -38.98 2.93
N GLU A 186 29.86 -38.74 1.62
CA GLU A 186 29.08 -39.30 0.54
C GLU A 186 29.55 -40.75 0.23
N PRO A 187 28.68 -41.77 0.20
CA PRO A 187 29.01 -43.03 -0.46
C PRO A 187 28.68 -42.92 -1.95
N THR A 188 29.74 -42.99 -2.76
CA THR A 188 29.71 -43.18 -4.21
C THR A 188 28.80 -44.35 -4.62
N ILE A 189 27.80 -44.09 -5.47
CA ILE A 189 27.25 -45.11 -6.39
C ILE A 189 27.13 -44.50 -7.80
N ALA A 190 27.86 -45.10 -8.72
CA ALA A 190 27.90 -44.79 -10.15
C ALA A 190 26.64 -45.33 -10.89
N PRO A 191 26.38 -44.90 -12.14
CA PRO A 191 25.04 -44.68 -12.66
C PRO A 191 24.41 -45.92 -13.30
N THR A 192 23.07 -45.99 -13.26
CA THR A 192 22.31 -46.88 -14.14
C THR A 192 21.39 -46.02 -15.02
N LEU A 193 21.45 -46.31 -16.33
CA LEU A 193 20.88 -45.60 -17.46
C LEU A 193 19.35 -45.51 -17.49
N SER A 194 18.89 -44.50 -18.22
CA SER A 194 17.61 -44.37 -18.95
C SER A 194 16.41 -43.92 -18.12
N SER A 195 15.93 -42.68 -18.29
CA SER A 195 15.07 -42.31 -19.42
C SER A 195 15.17 -40.82 -19.70
N GLU A 196 15.48 -40.45 -20.94
CA GLU A 196 15.57 -39.07 -21.42
C GLU A 196 14.15 -38.52 -21.64
N PRO A 197 13.70 -37.48 -20.89
CA PRO A 197 12.58 -36.68 -21.32
C PRO A 197 13.12 -35.68 -22.34
N THR A 198 12.53 -35.66 -23.54
CA THR A 198 12.84 -34.72 -24.60
C THR A 198 12.69 -33.29 -24.08
N THR A 199 13.80 -32.66 -23.72
CA THR A 199 13.85 -31.26 -23.31
C THR A 199 13.41 -30.41 -24.51
N PRO A 200 12.34 -29.59 -24.42
CA PRO A 200 12.02 -28.65 -25.48
C PRO A 200 13.22 -27.71 -25.67
N LYS A 201 13.66 -27.59 -26.92
CA LYS A 201 14.81 -26.76 -27.29
C LYS A 201 14.49 -25.30 -26.95
N ALA A 202 15.18 -24.75 -25.96
CA ALA A 202 15.10 -23.32 -25.65
C ALA A 202 15.70 -22.52 -26.80
N GLU A 203 14.95 -21.53 -27.30
CA GLU A 203 15.40 -20.60 -28.33
C GLU A 203 15.60 -19.21 -27.72
N THR A 204 16.63 -18.50 -28.18
CA THR A 204 16.83 -17.10 -27.82
C THR A 204 15.85 -16.25 -28.62
N VAL A 205 14.94 -15.59 -27.92
CA VAL A 205 13.90 -14.73 -28.50
C VAL A 205 14.05 -13.31 -27.97
N PRO A 206 13.49 -12.29 -28.64
CA PRO A 206 13.40 -10.96 -28.06
C PRO A 206 12.75 -11.04 -26.68
N VAL A 207 13.23 -10.23 -25.74
CA VAL A 207 12.82 -10.34 -24.33
C VAL A 207 11.30 -10.27 -24.13
N TYR A 208 10.61 -9.47 -24.96
CA TYR A 208 9.16 -9.30 -24.84
C TYR A 208 8.35 -10.54 -25.24
N ALA A 209 8.98 -11.51 -25.89
CA ALA A 209 8.43 -12.82 -26.25
C ALA A 209 9.01 -13.97 -25.42
N ALA A 210 9.91 -13.68 -24.48
CA ALA A 210 10.51 -14.68 -23.61
C ALA A 210 9.52 -15.25 -22.58
N ASP A 211 9.86 -16.42 -22.04
CA ASP A 211 9.09 -17.03 -20.96
C ASP A 211 9.23 -16.21 -19.66
N PRO A 212 8.27 -16.30 -18.74
CA PRO A 212 8.30 -15.54 -17.49
C PRO A 212 9.51 -15.83 -16.58
N GLY A 213 10.15 -16.99 -16.73
CA GLY A 213 11.25 -17.44 -15.88
C GLY A 213 10.84 -17.74 -14.43
N ASP A 214 11.83 -17.87 -13.55
CA ASP A 214 11.63 -18.11 -12.11
C ASP A 214 11.77 -16.80 -11.33
N HIS A 215 10.64 -16.19 -10.99
CA HIS A 215 10.62 -14.91 -10.27
C HIS A 215 11.03 -15.04 -8.80
N GLU A 216 10.90 -16.22 -8.17
CA GLU A 216 11.36 -16.41 -6.78
C GLU A 216 12.88 -16.50 -6.75
N ALA A 217 13.49 -17.24 -7.70
CA ALA A 217 14.93 -17.25 -7.87
C ALA A 217 15.45 -15.82 -8.11
N LEU A 218 14.78 -15.07 -8.99
CA LEU A 218 15.12 -13.68 -9.29
C LEU A 218 15.05 -12.77 -8.05
N LEU A 219 14.02 -12.89 -7.21
CA LEU A 219 13.94 -12.14 -5.95
C LEU A 219 15.13 -12.45 -5.04
N ASN A 220 15.47 -13.73 -4.91
CA ASN A 220 16.57 -14.16 -4.05
C ASN A 220 17.94 -13.72 -4.60
N ASP A 221 18.13 -13.78 -5.92
CA ASP A 221 19.34 -13.30 -6.59
C ASP A 221 19.49 -11.78 -6.48
N PHE A 222 18.39 -11.03 -6.54
CA PHE A 222 18.39 -9.59 -6.31
C PHE A 222 18.83 -9.24 -4.88
N LEU A 223 18.34 -9.98 -3.88
CA LEU A 223 18.62 -9.68 -2.47
C LEU A 223 20.00 -10.15 -2.01
N ALA A 224 20.52 -11.25 -2.56
CA ALA A 224 21.78 -11.84 -2.12
C ALA A 224 22.98 -10.87 -2.11
N PRO A 225 23.18 -9.99 -3.11
CA PRO A 225 24.28 -9.03 -3.10
C PRO A 225 23.95 -7.68 -2.44
N GLN A 226 22.70 -7.42 -2.02
CA GLN A 226 22.23 -6.09 -1.64
C GLN A 226 22.13 -5.92 -0.12
N GLU A 227 23.18 -5.36 0.51
CA GLU A 227 23.21 -5.12 1.96
C GLU A 227 22.13 -4.12 2.44
N GLY A 228 21.68 -3.22 1.55
CA GLY A 228 20.65 -2.22 1.86
C GLY A 228 19.21 -2.72 1.73
N TRP A 229 18.97 -4.02 1.45
CA TRP A 229 17.64 -4.58 1.29
C TRP A 229 17.38 -5.73 2.26
N GLU A 230 16.20 -5.74 2.87
CA GLU A 230 15.76 -6.78 3.79
C GLU A 230 14.46 -7.42 3.33
N LYS A 231 14.41 -8.76 3.37
CA LYS A 231 13.22 -9.57 3.02
C LYS A 231 12.49 -10.03 4.28
N TYR A 232 11.19 -9.75 4.29
CA TYR A 232 10.24 -10.16 5.30
C TYR A 232 9.19 -11.06 4.67
N ARG A 233 8.68 -12.03 5.42
CA ARG A 233 7.46 -12.76 5.05
C ARG A 233 6.31 -12.33 5.94
N ILE A 234 5.13 -12.17 5.34
CA ILE A 234 3.90 -11.98 6.10
C ILE A 234 3.43 -13.30 6.69
N TRP A 235 2.53 -13.23 7.66
CA TRP A 235 2.10 -14.36 8.49
C TRP A 235 1.48 -15.54 7.72
N ASP A 236 0.97 -15.30 6.50
CA ASP A 236 0.34 -16.32 5.66
C ASP A 236 1.32 -16.94 4.63
N ASP A 237 2.59 -16.53 4.65
CA ASP A 237 3.66 -16.94 3.73
C ASP A 237 3.42 -16.72 2.22
N ASN A 238 2.28 -16.15 1.83
CA ASN A 238 1.89 -15.96 0.43
C ASN A 238 2.54 -14.72 -0.21
N THR A 239 3.07 -13.80 0.60
CA THR A 239 3.76 -12.60 0.11
C THR A 239 5.11 -12.41 0.79
N SER A 240 6.13 -12.10 0.01
CA SER A 240 7.39 -11.56 0.50
C SER A 240 7.44 -10.06 0.30
N ILE A 241 7.93 -9.34 1.31
CA ILE A 241 8.14 -7.90 1.27
C ILE A 241 9.64 -7.67 1.34
N ALA A 242 10.23 -7.13 0.28
CA ALA A 242 11.58 -6.59 0.29
C ALA A 242 11.50 -5.08 0.53
N ASN A 243 12.14 -4.60 1.60
CA ASN A 243 12.25 -3.17 1.91
C ASN A 243 13.70 -2.73 1.80
N HIS A 244 13.93 -1.55 1.23
CA HIS A 244 15.22 -0.88 1.35
C HIS A 244 15.39 -0.33 2.78
N GLU A 245 16.63 -0.25 3.29
CA GLU A 245 16.99 0.20 4.64
C GLU A 245 16.43 1.59 4.98
N SER A 246 16.30 2.45 3.96
CA SER A 246 15.67 3.77 4.07
C SER A 246 14.17 3.75 4.41
N LEU A 247 13.52 2.59 4.30
CA LEU A 247 12.07 2.38 4.37
C LEU A 247 11.24 3.21 3.37
N THR A 248 11.88 3.71 2.31
CA THR A 248 11.23 4.52 1.27
C THR A 248 11.12 3.80 -0.08
N LEU A 249 11.66 2.58 -0.21
CA LEU A 249 11.41 1.68 -1.33
C LEU A 249 10.92 0.33 -0.82
N ARG A 250 9.93 -0.23 -1.52
CA ARG A 250 9.35 -1.54 -1.22
C ARG A 250 9.03 -2.31 -2.50
N ALA A 251 9.35 -3.59 -2.51
CA ALA A 251 8.85 -4.56 -3.47
C ALA A 251 8.05 -5.64 -2.72
N LEU A 252 6.79 -5.82 -3.09
CA LEU A 252 5.96 -6.94 -2.68
C LEU A 252 5.96 -7.98 -3.80
N PHE A 253 6.17 -9.23 -3.40
CA PHE A 253 6.21 -10.39 -4.27
C PHE A 253 5.17 -11.41 -3.81
N ASP A 254 4.17 -11.67 -4.65
CA ASP A 254 3.12 -12.66 -4.42
C ASP A 254 3.57 -14.03 -4.97
N HIS A 255 3.72 -15.01 -4.08
CA HIS A 255 4.20 -16.36 -4.43
C HIS A 255 3.17 -17.13 -5.25
N GLU A 256 1.88 -16.86 -5.02
CA GLU A 256 0.75 -17.61 -5.58
C GLU A 256 0.18 -16.99 -6.87
N ALA A 257 0.63 -15.78 -7.23
CA ALA A 257 0.21 -15.12 -8.46
C ALA A 257 0.66 -15.91 -9.71
N GLU A 258 -0.30 -16.18 -10.60
CA GLU A 258 -0.10 -16.92 -11.86
C GLU A 258 -0.64 -16.15 -13.07
N GLY A 259 -0.08 -16.44 -14.25
CA GLY A 259 -0.55 -15.88 -15.52
C GLY A 259 -0.63 -14.34 -15.52
N ARG A 260 -1.86 -13.81 -15.58
CA ARG A 260 -2.12 -12.36 -15.65
C ARG A 260 -2.30 -11.71 -14.28
N ASP A 261 -2.22 -12.46 -13.19
CA ASP A 261 -2.31 -11.91 -11.84
C ASP A 261 -1.09 -11.05 -11.53
N ILE A 262 -1.27 -10.06 -10.66
CA ILE A 262 -0.18 -9.17 -10.25
C ILE A 262 0.74 -9.95 -9.32
N LYS A 263 1.97 -10.16 -9.76
CA LYS A 263 3.00 -10.87 -9.00
C LYS A 263 3.91 -9.92 -8.25
N TRP A 264 4.17 -8.76 -8.84
CA TRP A 264 5.03 -7.73 -8.27
C TRP A 264 4.25 -6.45 -8.04
N THR A 265 4.38 -5.87 -6.85
CA THR A 265 3.96 -4.51 -6.55
C THR A 265 5.13 -3.73 -5.99
N LEU A 266 5.47 -2.60 -6.59
CA LEU A 266 6.64 -1.80 -6.25
C LEU A 266 6.17 -0.41 -5.86
N ALA A 267 6.76 0.17 -4.83
CA ALA A 267 6.38 1.48 -4.32
C ALA A 267 7.60 2.24 -3.82
N ALA A 268 7.63 3.53 -4.14
CA ALA A 268 8.57 4.49 -3.58
C ALA A 268 7.82 5.57 -2.82
N TYR A 269 8.42 6.04 -1.72
CA TYR A 269 7.88 7.05 -0.83
C TYR A 269 8.91 8.17 -0.66
N GLU A 270 8.44 9.38 -0.36
CA GLU A 270 9.34 10.52 -0.16
C GLU A 270 10.11 10.39 1.15
N THR A 271 9.43 9.90 2.18
CA THR A 271 9.96 9.55 3.49
C THR A 271 9.25 8.28 3.97
N SER A 272 9.75 7.66 5.03
CA SER A 272 9.16 6.44 5.59
C SER A 272 7.71 6.59 6.08
N VAL A 273 7.22 7.83 6.22
CA VAL A 273 5.86 8.17 6.66
C VAL A 273 5.12 9.12 5.71
N SER A 274 5.74 9.47 4.58
CA SER A 274 5.14 10.39 3.59
C SER A 274 4.25 9.65 2.59
N ASP A 275 3.59 10.44 1.74
CA ASP A 275 2.83 9.96 0.61
C ASP A 275 3.70 9.18 -0.40
N LEU A 276 3.00 8.36 -1.18
CA LEU A 276 3.55 7.57 -2.27
C LEU A 276 4.12 8.50 -3.36
N LEU A 277 5.41 8.39 -3.66
CA LEU A 277 6.03 9.10 -4.77
C LEU A 277 5.63 8.47 -6.10
N TRP A 278 5.86 7.17 -6.25
CA TRP A 278 5.49 6.43 -7.44
C TRP A 278 5.24 4.95 -7.10
N HIS A 279 4.48 4.27 -7.97
CA HIS A 279 4.26 2.83 -7.83
C HIS A 279 4.24 2.12 -9.18
N GLY A 280 4.46 0.81 -9.12
CA GLY A 280 4.47 -0.06 -10.27
C GLY A 280 3.90 -1.44 -9.98
N THR A 281 3.37 -2.12 -11.00
CA THR A 281 2.94 -3.51 -10.90
C THR A 281 3.38 -4.32 -12.12
N ALA A 282 3.76 -5.58 -11.91
CA ALA A 282 4.07 -6.51 -12.99
C ALA A 282 3.27 -7.80 -12.84
N THR A 283 2.77 -8.34 -13.95
CA THR A 283 2.04 -9.62 -13.95
C THR A 283 2.98 -10.81 -13.78
N ALA A 284 2.46 -11.94 -13.30
CA ALA A 284 3.22 -13.18 -13.12
C ALA A 284 3.87 -13.69 -14.41
N SER A 285 3.27 -13.39 -15.56
CA SER A 285 3.77 -13.72 -16.89
C SER A 285 4.83 -12.76 -17.44
N THR A 286 5.24 -11.74 -16.70
CA THR A 286 6.28 -10.79 -17.16
C THR A 286 7.62 -11.51 -17.29
N PRO A 287 8.36 -11.36 -18.41
CA PRO A 287 9.68 -11.97 -18.59
C PRO A 287 10.64 -11.63 -17.45
N ALA A 288 11.41 -12.62 -17.00
CA ALA A 288 12.32 -12.47 -15.87
C ALA A 288 13.35 -11.37 -16.11
N GLU A 289 13.83 -11.20 -17.34
CA GLU A 289 14.82 -10.19 -17.70
C GLU A 289 14.26 -8.76 -17.54
N ILE A 290 12.97 -8.54 -17.83
CA ILE A 290 12.29 -7.26 -17.58
C ILE A 290 12.16 -7.00 -16.08
N VAL A 291 11.75 -8.01 -15.30
CA VAL A 291 11.64 -7.89 -13.84
C VAL A 291 13.02 -7.66 -13.21
N SER A 292 14.06 -8.34 -13.71
CA SER A 292 15.44 -8.18 -13.25
C SER A 292 15.93 -6.76 -13.51
N THR A 293 15.71 -6.24 -14.71
CA THR A 293 16.04 -4.84 -15.07
C THR A 293 15.33 -3.85 -14.16
N LEU A 294 14.05 -4.08 -13.87
CA LEU A 294 13.27 -3.28 -12.95
C LEU A 294 13.85 -3.30 -11.53
N LEU A 295 14.14 -4.48 -10.96
CA LEU A 295 14.73 -4.58 -9.62
C LEU A 295 16.14 -4.00 -9.56
N ASN A 296 16.97 -4.21 -10.57
CA ASN A 296 18.32 -3.63 -10.64
C ASN A 296 18.26 -2.11 -10.69
N SER A 297 17.29 -1.54 -11.42
CA SER A 297 17.04 -0.10 -11.43
C SER A 297 16.71 0.42 -10.03
N LEU A 298 15.96 -0.36 -9.22
CA LEU A 298 15.62 -0.01 -7.84
C LEU A 298 16.79 -0.01 -6.86
N ALA A 299 17.85 -0.76 -7.15
CA ALA A 299 19.07 -0.75 -6.34
C ALA A 299 19.93 0.50 -6.58
N THR A 300 19.57 1.36 -7.53
CA THR A 300 20.32 2.59 -7.83
C THR A 300 19.72 3.78 -7.10
N GLU A 301 20.55 4.79 -6.76
CA GLU A 301 20.09 6.04 -6.13
C GLU A 301 19.04 6.80 -6.97
N ASN A 302 18.92 6.49 -8.27
CA ASN A 302 17.95 7.11 -9.17
C ASN A 302 16.53 6.52 -9.04
N ALA A 303 16.35 5.46 -8.26
CA ALA A 303 15.07 4.83 -7.98
C ALA A 303 14.12 5.72 -7.16
N TRP A 304 14.71 6.53 -6.28
CA TRP A 304 14.02 7.60 -5.56
C TRP A 304 13.80 8.73 -6.56
N GLY A 305 12.59 8.77 -7.13
CA GLY A 305 12.22 9.79 -8.11
C GLY A 305 12.50 11.21 -7.61
N HIS A 306 12.53 12.18 -8.50
CA HIS A 306 12.66 13.58 -8.09
C HIS A 306 11.51 13.97 -7.16
N GLY A 307 11.82 14.72 -6.10
CA GLY A 307 10.88 15.09 -5.04
C GLY A 307 9.53 15.61 -5.55
N PRO A 308 8.50 15.61 -4.70
CA PRO A 308 7.12 15.83 -5.11
C PRO A 308 6.95 17.19 -5.78
N SER A 309 6.73 17.23 -7.11
CA SER A 309 6.01 18.30 -7.85
C SER A 309 6.38 18.48 -9.33
N THR A 310 7.27 17.69 -9.95
CA THR A 310 7.51 17.86 -11.40
C THR A 310 6.61 16.95 -12.21
N ASN A 311 5.60 17.52 -12.88
CA ASN A 311 4.89 16.86 -13.95
C ASN A 311 5.88 16.28 -14.96
N ILE A 312 5.58 15.10 -15.49
CA ILE A 312 6.41 14.48 -16.52
C ILE A 312 6.59 15.44 -17.70
N THR A 313 7.84 15.68 -18.10
CA THR A 313 8.15 16.61 -19.19
C THR A 313 8.24 15.86 -20.52
N GLU A 314 8.02 16.57 -21.62
CA GLU A 314 8.24 16.01 -22.96
C GLU A 314 9.67 15.49 -23.14
N THR A 315 10.65 16.17 -22.53
CA THR A 315 12.06 15.72 -22.48
C THR A 315 12.20 14.39 -21.75
N ALA A 316 11.57 14.23 -20.59
CA ALA A 316 11.61 12.97 -19.84
C ALA A 316 10.96 11.81 -20.62
N ILE A 317 9.85 12.07 -21.33
CA ILE A 317 9.21 11.08 -22.22
C ILE A 317 10.14 10.70 -23.37
N ALA A 318 10.77 11.69 -24.01
CA ALA A 318 11.70 11.46 -25.12
C ALA A 318 12.96 10.69 -24.67
N GLU A 319 13.51 10.99 -23.48
CA GLU A 319 14.64 10.26 -22.90
C GLU A 319 14.26 8.82 -22.53
N ALA A 320 13.14 8.64 -21.83
CA ALA A 320 12.64 7.34 -21.43
C ALA A 320 12.31 6.42 -22.62
N THR A 321 11.97 6.96 -23.78
CA THR A 321 11.58 6.18 -24.98
C THR A 321 12.60 6.21 -26.10
N ARG A 322 13.72 6.90 -25.90
CA ARG A 322 14.81 6.98 -26.88
C ARG A 322 15.31 5.60 -27.33
N PRO A 323 15.51 4.59 -26.45
CA PRO A 323 15.95 3.28 -26.89
C PRO A 323 15.01 2.62 -27.92
N LEU A 324 13.69 2.81 -27.76
CA LEU A 324 12.70 2.29 -28.70
C LEU A 324 12.82 2.95 -30.08
N ALA A 325 13.00 4.28 -30.08
CA ALA A 325 13.17 5.04 -31.32
C ALA A 325 14.47 4.64 -32.05
N ASP A 326 15.57 4.47 -31.30
CA ASP A 326 16.86 4.04 -31.82
C ASP A 326 16.79 2.61 -32.41
N ALA A 327 15.99 1.72 -31.81
CA ALA A 327 15.69 0.38 -32.32
C ALA A 327 14.63 0.35 -33.45
N GLY A 328 14.16 1.51 -33.91
CA GLY A 328 13.23 1.62 -35.04
C GLY A 328 11.78 1.27 -34.72
N TRP A 329 11.38 1.29 -33.45
CA TRP A 329 9.99 1.11 -33.05
C TRP A 329 9.15 2.27 -33.58
N LYS A 330 7.95 1.95 -34.08
CA LYS A 330 7.04 2.97 -34.61
C LYS A 330 6.23 3.53 -33.46
N HIS A 331 6.18 4.85 -33.34
CA HIS A 331 5.24 5.50 -32.44
C HIS A 331 4.03 6.02 -33.19
N THR A 332 2.87 5.94 -32.55
CA THR A 332 1.61 6.51 -32.99
C THR A 332 1.02 7.36 -31.88
N ILE A 333 0.30 8.41 -32.27
CA ILE A 333 -0.42 9.27 -31.34
C ILE A 333 -1.90 9.09 -31.65
N ASP A 334 -2.66 8.57 -30.67
CA ASP A 334 -4.10 8.38 -30.77
C ASP A 334 -4.79 9.04 -29.56
N GLY A 335 -5.35 10.23 -29.81
CA GLY A 335 -6.01 11.03 -28.79
C GLY A 335 -5.08 11.34 -27.61
N ARG A 336 -5.33 10.70 -26.47
CA ARG A 336 -4.56 10.88 -25.23
C ARG A 336 -3.37 9.93 -25.08
N TYR A 337 -3.21 8.99 -26.01
CA TYR A 337 -2.20 7.95 -25.93
C TYR A 337 -1.07 8.18 -26.93
N ILE A 338 0.15 7.93 -26.47
CA ILE A 338 1.33 7.75 -27.33
C ILE A 338 1.74 6.30 -27.19
N THR A 339 1.78 5.56 -28.30
CA THR A 339 2.04 4.12 -28.31
C THR A 339 3.24 3.83 -29.20
N TRP A 340 4.29 3.20 -28.67
CA TRP A 340 5.42 2.64 -29.39
C TRP A 340 5.22 1.13 -29.56
N GLU A 341 5.32 0.62 -30.78
CA GLU A 341 5.12 -0.80 -31.08
C GLU A 341 6.36 -1.43 -31.70
N ALA A 342 6.64 -2.66 -31.29
CA ALA A 342 7.79 -3.44 -31.74
C ALA A 342 7.76 -3.68 -33.26
N PRO A 343 8.92 -3.61 -33.93
CA PRO A 343 9.02 -3.99 -35.32
C PRO A 343 8.98 -5.53 -35.44
N GLY A 344 7.97 -6.09 -36.11
CA GLY A 344 7.97 -7.53 -36.40
C GLY A 344 6.58 -8.16 -36.44
N ALA A 345 6.56 -9.49 -36.40
CA ALA A 345 5.34 -10.29 -36.31
C ALA A 345 4.84 -10.46 -34.87
N GLU A 346 5.75 -10.36 -33.90
CA GLU A 346 5.44 -10.41 -32.48
C GLU A 346 4.96 -9.03 -32.01
N THR A 347 3.89 -9.03 -31.24
CA THR A 347 3.25 -7.80 -30.76
C THR A 347 3.75 -7.50 -29.35
N ALA A 348 4.39 -6.34 -29.20
CA ALA A 348 4.81 -5.76 -27.93
C ALA A 348 4.84 -4.24 -28.07
N GLY A 349 4.79 -3.55 -26.94
CA GLY A 349 4.73 -2.10 -26.98
C GLY A 349 4.90 -1.41 -25.64
N VAL A 350 5.02 -0.09 -25.74
CA VAL A 350 4.96 0.86 -24.62
C VAL A 350 3.90 1.89 -24.93
N GLN A 351 3.10 2.28 -23.94
CA GLN A 351 1.98 3.21 -24.07
C GLN A 351 2.07 4.19 -22.92
N PHE A 352 2.06 5.46 -23.29
CA PHE A 352 1.98 6.59 -22.40
C PHE A 352 0.57 7.18 -22.47
N ASP A 353 -0.10 7.31 -21.32
CA ASP A 353 -1.39 7.98 -21.18
C ASP A 353 -1.20 9.42 -20.67
N ALA A 354 -1.28 10.39 -21.59
CA ALA A 354 -1.08 11.80 -21.28
C ALA A 354 -2.17 12.37 -20.34
N PHE A 355 -3.34 11.72 -20.24
CA PHE A 355 -4.38 12.14 -19.31
C PHE A 355 -4.07 11.65 -17.88
N ALA A 356 -3.63 10.39 -17.73
CA ALA A 356 -3.20 9.87 -16.44
C ALA A 356 -1.98 10.65 -15.91
N ALA A 357 -1.06 11.05 -16.79
CA ALA A 357 0.11 11.85 -16.45
C ALA A 357 -0.21 13.23 -15.82
N GLN A 358 -1.38 13.80 -16.09
CA GLN A 358 -1.79 15.10 -15.53
C GLN A 358 -2.42 14.99 -14.13
N GLN A 359 -2.71 13.77 -13.68
CA GLN A 359 -3.36 13.51 -12.41
C GLN A 359 -2.39 12.78 -11.48
N THR A 360 -1.78 13.52 -10.55
CA THR A 360 -0.76 13.00 -9.63
C THR A 360 -1.21 11.77 -8.84
N ASN A 361 -2.51 11.67 -8.54
CA ASN A 361 -3.12 10.58 -7.78
C ASN A 361 -4.09 9.72 -8.64
N SER A 362 -3.88 9.67 -9.96
CA SER A 362 -4.74 8.85 -10.82
C SER A 362 -4.59 7.37 -10.46
N PRO A 363 -5.70 6.61 -10.33
CA PRO A 363 -5.61 5.15 -10.22
C PRO A 363 -5.25 4.50 -11.57
N LEU A 364 -5.18 5.28 -12.65
CA LEU A 364 -4.83 4.79 -13.98
C LEU A 364 -3.31 4.72 -14.14
N PRO A 365 -2.78 3.64 -14.75
CA PRO A 365 -1.37 3.58 -15.08
C PRO A 365 -1.04 4.64 -16.12
N THR A 366 0.04 5.39 -15.91
CA THR A 366 0.53 6.37 -16.89
C THR A 366 1.36 5.70 -17.96
N TRP A 367 2.17 4.72 -17.56
CA TRP A 367 2.95 3.89 -18.46
C TRP A 367 2.44 2.46 -18.41
N THR A 368 2.20 1.89 -19.58
CA THR A 368 1.95 0.45 -19.75
C THR A 368 2.99 -0.09 -20.70
N VAL A 369 3.74 -1.10 -20.27
CA VAL A 369 4.66 -1.90 -21.08
C VAL A 369 4.04 -3.29 -21.20
N TRP A 370 3.97 -3.85 -22.41
CA TRP A 370 3.35 -5.15 -22.63
C TRP A 370 4.04 -5.96 -23.72
N GLY A 371 3.82 -7.27 -23.64
CA GLY A 371 4.02 -8.21 -24.72
C GLY A 371 2.78 -9.08 -24.93
N GLY A 372 2.65 -9.65 -26.13
CA GLY A 372 1.46 -10.36 -26.58
C GLY A 372 0.49 -9.47 -27.36
N TYR A 373 -0.70 -9.98 -27.65
CA TYR A 373 -1.54 -9.54 -28.77
C TYR A 373 -1.83 -8.03 -28.89
N ALA A 374 -2.16 -7.35 -27.79
CA ALA A 374 -2.47 -5.92 -27.80
C ALA A 374 -2.40 -5.33 -26.39
N VAL A 375 -2.26 -4.01 -26.28
CA VAL A 375 -2.21 -3.28 -25.00
C VAL A 375 -3.42 -3.54 -24.10
N HIS A 376 -4.60 -3.79 -24.67
CA HIS A 376 -5.83 -4.09 -23.91
C HIS A 376 -6.03 -5.57 -23.58
N GLN A 377 -5.24 -6.47 -24.19
CA GLN A 377 -5.26 -7.90 -23.93
C GLN A 377 -3.84 -8.48 -23.92
N PRO A 378 -2.97 -7.97 -23.02
CA PRO A 378 -1.57 -8.36 -23.04
C PRO A 378 -1.42 -9.80 -22.51
N SER A 379 -0.40 -10.50 -22.98
CA SER A 379 0.02 -11.78 -22.37
C SER A 379 0.70 -11.52 -21.03
N TRP A 380 1.43 -10.42 -20.93
CA TRP A 380 2.03 -9.89 -19.71
C TRP A 380 2.06 -8.36 -19.73
N ALA A 381 2.01 -7.73 -18.57
CA ALA A 381 2.07 -6.27 -18.47
C ALA A 381 2.88 -5.79 -17.26
N LEU A 382 3.65 -4.73 -17.49
CA LEU A 382 4.25 -3.88 -16.46
C LEU A 382 3.58 -2.51 -16.54
N ARG A 383 3.11 -2.02 -15.40
CA ARG A 383 2.36 -0.76 -15.29
C ARG A 383 3.05 0.15 -14.28
N LEU A 384 3.23 1.42 -14.63
CA LEU A 384 3.90 2.39 -13.77
C LEU A 384 3.09 3.70 -13.68
N SER A 385 3.15 4.36 -12.52
CA SER A 385 2.51 5.66 -12.28
C SER A 385 3.25 6.80 -12.99
N ALA A 386 2.68 8.01 -12.97
CA ALA A 386 3.22 9.17 -13.71
C ALA A 386 4.61 9.61 -13.23
N GLN A 387 4.91 9.38 -11.95
CA GLN A 387 6.13 9.79 -11.26
C GLN A 387 7.23 8.74 -11.30
N ALA A 388 7.02 7.62 -12.02
CA ALA A 388 8.07 6.63 -12.22
C ALA A 388 9.32 7.29 -12.83
N PRO A 389 10.52 7.04 -12.28
CA PRO A 389 11.74 7.71 -12.75
C PRO A 389 11.99 7.46 -14.24
N ALA A 390 12.38 8.52 -14.98
CA ALA A 390 12.68 8.41 -16.40
C ALA A 390 13.84 7.44 -16.68
N VAL A 391 14.83 7.38 -15.79
CA VAL A 391 15.95 6.42 -15.87
C VAL A 391 15.45 4.98 -15.77
N LEU A 392 14.57 4.68 -14.80
CA LEU A 392 13.95 3.37 -14.67
C LEU A 392 13.17 2.98 -15.94
N LEU A 393 12.40 3.92 -16.50
CA LEU A 393 11.70 3.69 -17.76
C LEU A 393 12.67 3.48 -18.93
N GLN A 394 13.78 4.23 -18.98
CA GLN A 394 14.81 4.10 -20.01
C GLN A 394 15.49 2.73 -19.95
N ASP A 395 15.81 2.23 -18.76
CA ASP A 395 16.41 0.91 -18.58
C ASP A 395 15.45 -0.19 -19.06
N ILE A 396 14.16 -0.08 -18.72
CA ILE A 396 13.12 -1.00 -19.20
C ILE A 396 12.96 -0.92 -20.72
N THR A 397 12.90 0.27 -21.31
CA THR A 397 12.73 0.40 -22.76
C THR A 397 13.96 -0.03 -23.53
N PHE A 398 15.16 0.14 -22.96
CA PHE A 398 16.39 -0.41 -23.50
C PHE A 398 16.36 -1.94 -23.50
N GLU A 399 16.02 -2.55 -22.36
CA GLU A 399 15.87 -4.01 -22.28
C GLU A 399 14.80 -4.50 -23.26
N LEU A 400 13.67 -3.80 -23.38
CA LEU A 400 12.61 -4.16 -24.33
C LEU A 400 13.06 -4.10 -25.80
N ALA A 401 13.94 -3.16 -26.13
CA ALA A 401 14.42 -2.93 -27.49
C ALA A 401 15.53 -3.91 -27.92
N GLU A 402 16.48 -4.19 -27.03
CA GLU A 402 17.73 -4.89 -27.33
C GLU A 402 17.88 -6.23 -26.59
N GLY A 403 17.10 -6.43 -25.53
CA GLY A 403 17.16 -7.59 -24.66
C GLY A 403 16.69 -8.86 -25.34
N ASN A 404 17.29 -9.98 -24.91
CA ASN A 404 16.92 -11.30 -25.37
C ASN A 404 16.72 -12.21 -24.16
N GLY A 405 15.71 -13.07 -24.22
CA GLY A 405 15.42 -14.07 -23.20
C GLY A 405 15.26 -15.46 -23.79
N LEU A 406 14.97 -16.43 -22.92
CA LEU A 406 14.70 -17.80 -23.35
C LEU A 406 13.19 -17.97 -23.60
N GLY A 407 12.84 -18.37 -24.82
CA GLY A 407 11.48 -18.75 -25.19
C GLY A 407 11.36 -20.26 -25.41
N ARG A 408 10.22 -20.83 -25.04
CA ARG A 408 9.86 -22.20 -25.41
C ARG A 408 9.23 -22.24 -26.80
N VAL A 409 9.86 -22.97 -27.72
CA VAL A 409 9.20 -23.42 -28.95
C VAL A 409 8.26 -24.56 -28.60
N GLY A 410 6.99 -24.23 -28.33
CA GLY A 410 5.93 -25.23 -28.45
C GLY A 410 5.85 -25.68 -29.92
N PRO A 411 5.64 -26.98 -30.22
CA PRO A 411 5.39 -27.38 -31.59
C PRO A 411 4.18 -26.59 -32.11
N THR A 412 4.41 -25.76 -33.12
CA THR A 412 3.33 -25.16 -33.91
C THR A 412 2.54 -26.34 -34.47
N ALA A 413 1.38 -26.61 -33.88
CA ALA A 413 0.44 -27.55 -34.47
C ALA A 413 0.17 -27.04 -35.90
N PRO A 414 0.33 -27.87 -36.94
CA PRO A 414 0.06 -27.45 -38.30
C PRO A 414 -1.41 -27.01 -38.38
N ASP A 415 -1.64 -25.88 -39.05
CA ASP A 415 -2.95 -25.30 -39.34
C ASP A 415 -4.01 -26.39 -39.59
N GLY A 416 -4.83 -26.63 -38.57
CA GLY A 416 -6.06 -27.40 -38.68
C GLY A 416 -7.12 -26.51 -39.33
N PRO A 417 -7.87 -27.02 -40.32
CA PRO A 417 -8.63 -26.18 -41.24
C PRO A 417 -9.75 -25.41 -40.51
N ALA A 418 -9.92 -24.17 -40.95
CA ALA A 418 -10.98 -23.25 -40.56
C ALA A 418 -12.33 -23.95 -40.30
N LEU A 419 -12.77 -23.98 -39.04
CA LEU A 419 -14.17 -24.15 -38.72
C LEU A 419 -14.90 -22.90 -39.19
N ARG A 420 -15.43 -22.98 -40.42
CA ARG A 420 -16.47 -22.09 -40.91
C ARG A 420 -17.58 -22.04 -39.87
N THR A 421 -17.73 -20.90 -39.20
CA THR A 421 -18.94 -20.54 -38.48
C THR A 421 -20.09 -20.53 -39.48
N THR A 422 -20.87 -21.61 -39.48
CA THR A 422 -22.21 -21.61 -40.06
C THR A 422 -23.04 -20.58 -39.31
N GLN A 423 -23.38 -19.52 -40.02
CA GLN A 423 -24.33 -18.48 -39.66
C GLN A 423 -25.65 -19.10 -39.14
N ALA A 424 -25.97 -18.86 -37.88
CA ALA A 424 -27.29 -19.15 -37.32
C ALA A 424 -28.23 -17.93 -37.51
N PRO A 425 -29.53 -18.11 -37.78
CA PRO A 425 -30.40 -17.04 -38.27
C PRO A 425 -30.83 -16.07 -37.16
N ALA A 426 -31.08 -14.83 -37.55
CA ALA A 426 -31.60 -13.76 -36.70
C ALA A 426 -32.99 -14.10 -36.10
N PRO A 427 -33.26 -13.74 -34.83
CA PRO A 427 -34.61 -13.80 -34.30
C PRO A 427 -35.46 -12.64 -34.79
N ALA A 428 -36.63 -12.97 -35.35
CA ALA A 428 -37.63 -12.01 -35.80
C ALA A 428 -38.31 -11.28 -34.64
N ARG A 429 -38.61 -10.00 -34.85
CA ARG A 429 -39.47 -9.16 -34.01
C ARG A 429 -40.88 -9.74 -33.91
N VAL A 430 -41.45 -9.77 -32.70
CA VAL A 430 -42.91 -9.83 -32.48
C VAL A 430 -43.30 -8.73 -31.48
N ALA A 431 -44.39 -8.04 -31.82
CA ALA A 431 -44.92 -6.85 -31.17
C ALA A 431 -45.75 -7.13 -29.89
N ALA A 432 -46.14 -6.04 -29.23
CA ALA A 432 -46.60 -5.88 -27.85
C ALA A 432 -47.95 -6.52 -27.42
N ALA A 433 -47.99 -6.92 -26.13
CA ALA A 433 -48.98 -6.75 -25.02
C ALA A 433 -50.49 -7.03 -25.24
N PRO A 434 -51.26 -7.51 -24.20
CA PRO A 434 -51.56 -6.73 -22.99
C PRO A 434 -51.65 -7.50 -21.65
N ALA A 435 -51.88 -6.72 -20.59
CA ALA A 435 -51.88 -7.04 -19.15
C ALA A 435 -53.11 -7.79 -18.60
N ALA A 436 -52.95 -8.50 -17.47
CA ALA A 436 -53.94 -8.60 -16.39
C ALA A 436 -53.35 -9.15 -15.06
N LEU A 437 -53.89 -8.64 -13.96
CA LEU A 437 -53.58 -8.85 -12.55
C LEU A 437 -53.89 -10.27 -12.02
N SER A 438 -53.13 -10.74 -11.01
CA SER A 438 -53.67 -10.97 -9.64
C SER A 438 -52.68 -11.64 -8.68
N SER A 439 -52.90 -11.29 -7.42
CA SER A 439 -52.26 -11.65 -6.17
C SER A 439 -52.29 -13.13 -5.78
N ARG A 440 -51.28 -13.58 -5.01
CA ARG A 440 -51.48 -14.04 -3.61
C ARG A 440 -50.16 -14.41 -2.92
N ALA A 441 -50.16 -14.09 -1.63
CA ALA A 441 -49.14 -14.38 -0.62
C ALA A 441 -48.95 -15.88 -0.36
N ASN A 442 -47.75 -16.25 0.11
CA ASN A 442 -47.65 -17.14 1.27
C ASN A 442 -46.28 -17.03 1.97
N THR A 443 -46.36 -16.71 3.24
CA THR A 443 -45.40 -16.90 4.34
C THR A 443 -45.00 -18.36 4.53
N LEU A 444 -43.75 -18.62 4.94
CA LEU A 444 -43.41 -19.55 6.04
C LEU A 444 -41.92 -19.46 6.43
N SER A 445 -41.71 -19.35 7.75
CA SER A 445 -40.47 -19.17 8.50
C SER A 445 -39.48 -20.35 8.46
N PRO A 446 -38.23 -20.18 8.96
CA PRO A 446 -37.13 -21.14 8.89
C PRO A 446 -36.89 -21.92 10.21
N SER A 447 -36.20 -23.05 10.12
CA SER A 447 -35.53 -23.74 11.25
C SER A 447 -34.70 -24.93 10.74
N PRO A 448 -33.73 -25.49 11.51
CA PRO A 448 -32.58 -24.86 12.16
C PRO A 448 -31.26 -25.64 11.87
N ALA A 449 -30.14 -25.13 12.39
CA ALA A 449 -28.77 -25.69 12.32
C ALA A 449 -28.58 -27.04 13.08
N PRO A 450 -27.38 -27.66 12.95
CA PRO A 450 -26.66 -28.04 14.16
C PRO A 450 -25.12 -27.82 14.14
N ASN A 451 -24.62 -27.33 15.28
CA ASN A 451 -23.40 -27.69 16.07
C ASN A 451 -22.05 -27.93 15.36
N ALA A 452 -20.99 -27.15 15.64
CA ALA A 452 -20.16 -27.05 16.86
C ALA A 452 -18.95 -28.03 16.87
N HIS A 453 -17.75 -27.49 16.75
CA HIS A 453 -16.50 -28.05 17.29
C HIS A 453 -15.61 -26.90 17.76
N GLY A 454 -15.25 -26.93 19.05
CA GLY A 454 -14.47 -25.90 19.72
C GLY A 454 -12.95 -26.14 19.68
N TYR A 455 -12.21 -25.06 19.90
CA TYR A 455 -10.81 -25.04 20.34
C TYR A 455 -10.62 -23.87 21.34
N PRO A 456 -9.63 -23.94 22.25
CA PRO A 456 -9.62 -23.20 23.51
C PRO A 456 -8.99 -21.80 23.40
N SER A 457 -9.54 -20.86 24.17
CA SER A 457 -9.02 -19.50 24.38
C SER A 457 -7.72 -19.49 25.20
N PRO A 458 -6.73 -18.64 24.86
CA PRO A 458 -5.63 -18.33 25.75
C PRO A 458 -6.01 -17.25 26.77
N HIS A 459 -5.72 -17.53 28.05
CA HIS A 459 -5.85 -16.62 29.18
C HIS A 459 -4.96 -15.39 29.02
N LEU A 460 -5.55 -14.20 29.00
CA LEU A 460 -4.83 -12.94 29.22
C LEU A 460 -4.85 -12.57 30.71
N ILE A 461 -3.66 -12.31 31.23
CA ILE A 461 -3.40 -11.83 32.59
C ILE A 461 -3.99 -10.42 32.71
N LYS A 462 -5.06 -10.29 33.50
CA LYS A 462 -5.54 -8.98 33.99
C LYS A 462 -4.56 -8.45 35.03
N SER A 463 -3.89 -7.34 34.75
CA SER A 463 -3.29 -6.50 35.79
C SER A 463 -4.20 -5.32 36.06
N SER A 464 -4.98 -5.45 37.13
CA SER A 464 -5.80 -4.41 37.73
C SER A 464 -4.94 -3.32 38.36
N SER A 465 -5.44 -2.09 38.22
CA SER A 465 -5.13 -0.84 38.90
C SER A 465 -4.79 -0.92 40.40
N GLU A 466 -3.92 0.01 40.81
CA GLU A 466 -3.87 0.87 42.02
C GLU A 466 -2.38 1.11 42.35
N TRP A 467 -1.90 2.32 42.58
CA TRP A 467 -1.77 2.90 43.92
C TRP A 467 -1.58 4.42 43.84
N GLY A 468 -2.53 5.15 44.43
CA GLY A 468 -2.24 6.10 45.52
C GLY A 468 -1.58 7.44 45.21
N ARG A 469 -2.41 8.49 45.10
CA ARG A 469 -2.04 9.84 45.53
C ARG A 469 -1.61 9.82 47.00
N SER A 470 -0.47 10.42 47.33
CA SER A 470 -0.24 11.01 48.65
C SER A 470 0.51 12.32 48.51
N VAL A 471 -0.18 13.40 48.87
CA VAL A 471 0.39 14.71 49.15
C VAL A 471 0.76 14.70 50.63
N SER A 472 1.98 15.09 50.97
CA SER A 472 2.34 15.52 52.33
C SER A 472 3.38 16.63 52.25
N ALA A 473 2.96 17.82 52.69
CA ALA A 473 3.83 18.93 53.02
C ALA A 473 4.55 18.65 54.34
N GLY A 474 5.81 19.09 54.46
CA GLY A 474 6.58 19.00 55.70
C GLY A 474 7.90 19.78 55.60
N LEU A 475 7.90 20.93 56.25
CA LEU A 475 8.98 21.91 56.43
C LEU A 475 10.35 21.33 56.81
N GLY A 476 11.40 21.99 56.31
CA GLY A 476 12.79 21.93 56.77
C GLY A 476 13.62 22.93 55.98
#